data_AF-A0A2M8CB32-F1
#
_entry.id   AF-A0A2M8CB32-F1
#
_cell.length_a   1.000
_cell.length_b   1.000
_cell.length_c   1.000
_cell.angle_alpha   90.00
_cell.angle_beta   90.00
_cell.angle_gamma   90.00
#
_symmetry.space_group_name_H-M   'P 1'
#
loop_
_entity.id
_entity.type
_entity.pdbx_description
1 polymer ?
#
loop_
_entity_poly.entity_id
_entity_poly.type
_entity_poly.pdbx_seq_one_letter_code
_entity_poly.pdbx_strand_id
1 'polypeptide(L)'
;QINLENGKIFTVKALRNSDEDFYIQSVSYDGETYSKSYITFDMIANGGALVIELGSEPNKQWGLAPEDRPSQQITDFPITPVPCFEAESKTFEKTLTVGVTDLSGNANIKVIQNGEGIHYSGPIVINKTTEFTATASVNGLVSFPETAEYLLIPANRKVTINTPYSEQYTAGGDVALINTIRGGKEFRTGNWQGYYNTDMDVVVDLGEVQQIHSIGVGFLQDEKSWIFMPASVHFQVSVDGTTFQEAGSIQNPISPKESGGIIHDFVTGPLNVKARFIHVTAKSQGLCPDWHVGAGNPGWIFADEIWTK
;
A
#
# COMPACT_ATOMS: atom_id res chain seq x y z
N GLN A 1 -25.74 22.95 -32.06
CA GLN A 1 -25.04 24.21 -32.38
C GLN A 1 -24.49 24.79 -31.09
N ILE A 2 -23.30 25.39 -31.14
CA ILE A 2 -22.61 26.03 -30.02
C ILE A 2 -22.32 27.48 -30.42
N ASN A 3 -22.79 28.43 -29.62
CA ASN A 3 -22.50 29.85 -29.79
C ASN A 3 -21.33 30.22 -28.88
N LEU A 4 -20.26 30.80 -29.45
CA LEU A 4 -19.05 31.14 -28.72
C LEU A 4 -19.05 32.62 -28.33
N GLU A 5 -18.36 32.96 -27.24
CA GLU A 5 -18.24 34.34 -26.75
C GLU A 5 -17.58 35.29 -27.75
N ASN A 6 -16.76 34.76 -28.68
CA ASN A 6 -16.15 35.52 -29.76
C ASN A 6 -17.09 35.80 -30.95
N GLY A 7 -18.39 35.47 -30.83
CA GLY A 7 -19.41 35.67 -31.85
C GLY A 7 -19.42 34.63 -32.97
N LYS A 8 -18.50 33.66 -32.96
CA LYS A 8 -18.48 32.56 -33.92
C LYS A 8 -19.43 31.44 -33.49
N ILE A 9 -19.81 30.60 -34.46
CA ILE A 9 -20.77 29.51 -34.27
C ILE A 9 -20.14 28.22 -34.75
N PHE A 10 -20.12 27.20 -33.89
CA PHE A 10 -19.73 25.84 -34.25
C PHE A 10 -20.98 24.95 -34.34
N THR A 11 -21.19 24.32 -35.49
CA THR A 11 -22.39 23.50 -35.76
C THR A 11 -21.99 22.05 -35.97
N VAL A 12 -22.65 21.14 -35.25
CA VAL A 12 -22.56 19.71 -35.49
C VAL A 12 -23.88 19.27 -36.12
N LYS A 13 -23.81 18.64 -37.29
CA LYS A 13 -24.95 18.05 -37.99
C LYS A 13 -24.72 16.55 -38.15
N ALA A 14 -25.65 15.74 -37.65
CA ALA A 14 -25.68 14.32 -37.91
C ALA A 14 -26.74 14.04 -38.99
N LEU A 15 -26.32 13.52 -40.13
CA LEU A 15 -27.19 13.13 -41.24
C LEU A 15 -27.47 11.64 -41.11
N ARG A 16 -28.74 11.29 -40.91
CA ARG A 16 -29.22 9.91 -40.77
C ARG A 16 -30.51 9.71 -41.54
N ASN A 17 -30.73 8.53 -42.11
CA ASN A 17 -31.95 8.17 -42.83
C ASN A 17 -32.95 7.43 -41.94
N SER A 18 -32.45 6.74 -40.91
CA SER A 18 -33.25 5.99 -39.94
C SER A 18 -32.74 6.15 -38.51
N ASP A 19 -33.48 5.64 -37.53
CA ASP A 19 -33.03 5.58 -36.13
C ASP A 19 -32.01 4.45 -35.89
N GLU A 20 -31.83 3.54 -36.86
CA GLU A 20 -30.80 2.49 -36.84
C GLU A 20 -29.45 3.01 -37.37
N ASP A 21 -29.40 4.21 -37.95
CA ASP A 21 -28.18 4.82 -38.47
C ASP A 21 -27.41 5.53 -37.36
N PHE A 22 -26.52 4.80 -36.68
CA PHE A 22 -25.66 5.35 -35.62
C PHE A 22 -24.16 5.12 -35.85
N TYR A 23 -23.76 4.45 -36.95
CA TYR A 23 -22.36 4.29 -37.30
C TYR A 23 -21.87 5.39 -38.23
N ILE A 24 -20.75 6.04 -37.88
CA ILE A 24 -20.11 7.05 -38.72
C ILE A 24 -19.64 6.42 -40.03
N GLN A 25 -20.12 6.96 -41.16
CA GLN A 25 -19.69 6.58 -42.50
C GLN A 25 -18.64 7.56 -43.03
N SER A 26 -18.87 8.86 -42.83
CA SER A 26 -17.96 9.92 -43.22
C SER A 26 -18.14 11.13 -42.32
N VAL A 27 -17.12 11.99 -42.25
CA VAL A 27 -17.21 13.29 -41.59
C VAL A 27 -16.62 14.33 -42.53
N SER A 28 -17.21 15.52 -42.56
CA SER A 28 -16.62 16.70 -43.19
C SER A 28 -16.64 17.88 -42.24
N TYR A 29 -15.67 18.78 -42.42
CA TYR A 29 -15.58 20.04 -41.68
C TYR A 29 -15.46 21.18 -42.70
N ASP A 30 -16.44 22.09 -42.69
CA ASP A 30 -16.57 23.18 -43.67
C ASP A 30 -16.55 22.72 -45.14
N GLY A 31 -17.07 21.52 -45.40
CA GLY A 31 -17.18 20.92 -46.74
C GLY A 31 -15.96 20.09 -47.16
N GLU A 32 -14.88 20.13 -46.39
CA GLU A 32 -13.68 19.32 -46.63
C GLU A 32 -13.77 17.99 -45.88
N THR A 33 -13.29 16.91 -46.52
CA THR A 33 -13.27 15.56 -45.90
C THR A 33 -12.44 15.57 -44.61
N TYR A 34 -12.99 14.94 -43.57
CA TYR A 34 -12.38 14.85 -42.25
C TYR A 34 -12.29 13.38 -41.79
N SER A 35 -11.09 12.85 -41.72
CA SER A 35 -10.83 11.43 -41.41
C SER A 35 -10.59 11.15 -39.91
N LYS A 36 -10.29 12.19 -39.12
CA LYS A 36 -9.92 12.06 -37.71
C LYS A 36 -11.11 11.71 -36.83
N SER A 37 -10.89 10.78 -35.90
CA SER A 37 -11.86 10.32 -34.90
C SER A 37 -11.99 11.25 -33.67
N TYR A 38 -11.39 12.43 -33.74
CA TYR A 38 -11.40 13.46 -32.70
C TYR A 38 -11.58 14.83 -33.34
N ILE A 39 -11.98 15.84 -32.57
CA ILE A 39 -11.97 17.25 -33.00
C ILE A 39 -11.03 18.04 -32.09
N THR A 40 -10.50 19.15 -32.59
CA THR A 40 -9.60 20.01 -31.79
C THR A 40 -10.34 21.19 -31.17
N PHE A 41 -9.76 21.76 -30.12
CA PHE A 41 -10.24 23.02 -29.56
C PHE A 41 -10.31 24.12 -30.64
N ASP A 42 -9.30 24.19 -31.52
CA ASP A 42 -9.25 25.22 -32.57
C ASP A 42 -10.43 25.12 -33.57
N MET A 43 -10.90 23.91 -33.89
CA MET A 43 -12.09 23.74 -34.72
C MET A 43 -13.33 24.31 -34.04
N ILE A 44 -13.47 24.10 -32.73
CA ILE A 44 -14.56 24.67 -31.97
C ILE A 44 -14.39 26.19 -31.91
N ALA A 45 -13.23 26.69 -31.47
CA ALA A 45 -12.93 28.10 -31.25
C ALA A 45 -13.05 28.95 -32.52
N ASN A 46 -12.77 28.37 -33.69
CA ASN A 46 -12.90 29.04 -34.99
C ASN A 46 -14.30 28.98 -35.60
N GLY A 47 -15.25 28.28 -34.97
CA GLY A 47 -16.57 28.04 -35.56
C GLY A 47 -16.49 27.13 -36.79
N GLY A 48 -17.61 26.96 -37.50
CA GLY A 48 -17.68 26.11 -38.69
C GLY A 48 -18.78 25.05 -38.59
N ALA A 49 -18.86 24.17 -39.60
CA ALA A 49 -19.83 23.09 -39.70
C ALA A 49 -19.16 21.72 -39.78
N LEU A 50 -19.28 20.94 -38.72
CA LEU A 50 -18.96 19.51 -38.70
C LEU A 50 -20.20 18.73 -39.14
N VAL A 51 -20.12 18.06 -40.28
CA VAL A 51 -21.19 17.21 -40.82
C VAL A 51 -20.77 15.76 -40.73
N ILE A 52 -21.55 14.95 -40.04
CA ILE A 52 -21.34 13.53 -39.79
C ILE A 52 -22.41 12.76 -40.56
N GLU A 53 -22.01 11.92 -41.50
CA GLU A 53 -22.91 11.01 -42.19
C GLU A 53 -22.97 9.69 -41.43
N LEU A 54 -24.18 9.27 -41.04
CA LEU A 54 -24.43 8.05 -40.28
C LEU A 54 -25.11 7.00 -41.16
N GLY A 55 -24.84 5.73 -40.86
CA GLY A 55 -25.44 4.57 -41.51
C GLY A 55 -25.65 3.42 -40.52
N SER A 56 -26.37 2.39 -40.95
CA SER A 56 -26.79 1.25 -40.12
C SER A 56 -25.70 0.21 -39.88
N GLU A 57 -24.58 0.26 -40.62
CA GLU A 57 -23.46 -0.68 -40.52
C GLU A 57 -22.14 0.04 -40.21
N PRO A 58 -21.22 -0.56 -39.42
CA PRO A 58 -19.96 0.07 -39.06
C PRO A 58 -19.03 0.27 -40.27
N ASN A 59 -18.61 1.52 -40.51
CA ASN A 59 -17.49 1.78 -41.41
C ASN A 59 -16.17 1.40 -40.72
N LYS A 60 -15.58 0.27 -41.13
CA LYS A 60 -14.31 -0.24 -40.58
C LYS A 60 -13.07 0.46 -41.13
N GLN A 61 -13.22 1.45 -42.02
CA GLN A 61 -12.11 2.15 -42.68
C GLN A 61 -11.91 3.59 -42.16
N TRP A 62 -12.97 4.25 -41.69
CA TRP A 62 -12.89 5.64 -41.21
C TRP A 62 -12.28 5.71 -39.80
N GLY A 63 -11.42 6.71 -39.55
CA GLY A 63 -10.80 6.94 -38.24
C GLY A 63 -9.78 5.88 -37.80
N LEU A 64 -9.42 4.93 -38.67
CA LEU A 64 -8.57 3.79 -38.31
C LEU A 64 -7.08 4.09 -38.43
N ALA A 65 -6.64 4.99 -39.32
CA ALA A 65 -5.22 5.26 -39.51
C ALA A 65 -4.58 5.78 -38.21
N PRO A 66 -3.33 5.40 -37.85
CA PRO A 66 -2.68 5.89 -36.63
C PRO A 66 -2.73 7.41 -36.43
N GLU A 67 -2.63 8.18 -37.50
CA GLU A 67 -2.71 9.64 -37.55
C GLU A 67 -4.14 10.22 -37.38
N ASP A 68 -5.17 9.40 -37.60
CA ASP A 68 -6.58 9.77 -37.42
C ASP A 68 -7.10 9.46 -36.01
N ARG A 69 -6.28 8.82 -35.18
CA ARG A 69 -6.59 8.50 -33.78
C ARG A 69 -6.10 9.63 -32.87
N PRO A 70 -6.82 9.94 -31.78
CA PRO A 70 -6.29 10.84 -30.77
C PRO A 70 -5.02 10.24 -30.18
N SER A 71 -3.95 11.03 -30.09
CA SER A 71 -2.73 10.67 -29.36
C SER A 71 -2.67 11.44 -28.04
N GLN A 72 -2.25 10.75 -26.98
CA GLN A 72 -1.90 11.38 -25.72
C GLN A 72 -0.39 11.29 -25.55
N GLN A 73 0.28 12.44 -25.57
CA GLN A 73 1.72 12.53 -25.35
C GLN A 73 2.02 13.77 -24.52
N ILE A 74 2.92 13.63 -23.55
CA ILE A 74 3.50 14.75 -22.83
C ILE A 74 4.65 15.26 -23.70
N THR A 75 4.42 16.34 -24.45
CA THR A 75 5.45 16.98 -25.29
C THR A 75 6.21 18.08 -24.55
N ASP A 76 5.58 18.68 -23.55
CA ASP A 76 6.16 19.74 -22.72
C ASP A 76 6.53 19.17 -21.34
N PHE A 77 7.72 19.54 -20.84
CA PHE A 77 8.28 19.04 -19.57
C PHE A 77 8.38 17.51 -19.48
N PRO A 78 9.22 16.88 -20.34
CA PRO A 78 9.47 15.45 -20.23
C PRO A 78 9.95 15.09 -18.83
N ILE A 79 9.25 14.15 -18.20
CA ILE A 79 9.64 13.58 -16.90
C ILE A 79 10.31 12.23 -17.15
N THR A 80 11.35 11.93 -16.37
CA THR A 80 11.90 10.58 -16.31
C THR A 80 11.11 9.79 -15.27
N PRO A 81 10.45 8.68 -15.64
CA PRO A 81 9.74 7.85 -14.68
C PRO A 81 10.64 7.40 -13.54
N VAL A 82 10.09 7.39 -12.34
CA VAL A 82 10.80 6.89 -11.15
C VAL A 82 10.91 5.35 -11.27
N PRO A 83 12.09 4.76 -11.03
CA PRO A 83 12.24 3.31 -11.04
C PRO A 83 11.47 2.66 -9.90
N CYS A 84 11.08 1.39 -10.07
CA CYS A 84 10.36 0.63 -9.06
C CYS A 84 11.24 -0.51 -8.52
N PHE A 85 11.21 -0.74 -7.20
CA PHE A 85 11.81 -1.93 -6.61
C PHE A 85 10.81 -3.10 -6.59
N GLU A 86 11.28 -4.27 -6.99
CA GLU A 86 10.47 -5.49 -7.04
C GLU A 86 11.06 -6.55 -6.12
N ALA A 87 10.27 -7.06 -5.19
CA ALA A 87 10.63 -8.17 -4.32
C ALA A 87 9.37 -8.93 -3.91
N GLU A 88 9.52 -10.21 -3.53
CA GLU A 88 8.39 -11.03 -3.06
C GLU A 88 7.79 -10.56 -1.73
N SER A 89 8.58 -9.87 -0.91
CA SER A 89 8.20 -9.39 0.42
C SER A 89 9.08 -8.22 0.86
N LYS A 90 8.61 -7.45 1.85
CA LYS A 90 9.42 -6.43 2.54
C LYS A 90 10.39 -7.04 3.55
N THR A 91 10.11 -8.25 4.04
CA THR A 91 10.92 -8.92 5.07
C THR A 91 11.23 -10.36 4.69
N PHE A 92 12.35 -10.90 5.21
CA PHE A 92 12.88 -12.19 4.79
C PHE A 92 13.74 -12.86 5.87
N GLU A 93 13.88 -14.19 5.85
CA GLU A 93 14.62 -14.95 6.88
C GLU A 93 16.08 -15.26 6.54
N LYS A 94 16.39 -15.47 5.26
CA LYS A 94 17.73 -15.90 4.81
C LYS A 94 18.26 -15.03 3.70
N THR A 95 17.53 -15.01 2.60
CA THR A 95 17.88 -14.22 1.42
C THR A 95 16.62 -13.67 0.79
N LEU A 96 16.74 -12.52 0.14
CA LEU A 96 15.70 -11.92 -0.68
C LEU A 96 16.29 -11.50 -2.02
N THR A 97 15.56 -11.70 -3.11
CA THR A 97 15.92 -11.17 -4.42
C THR A 97 15.17 -9.87 -4.64
N VAL A 98 15.92 -8.80 -4.92
CA VAL A 98 15.40 -7.45 -5.17
C VAL A 98 15.76 -7.03 -6.59
N GLY A 99 14.74 -6.83 -7.42
CA GLY A 99 14.85 -6.24 -8.73
C GLY A 99 14.62 -4.73 -8.70
N VAL A 100 15.07 -4.07 -9.77
CA VAL A 100 14.73 -2.69 -10.12
C VAL A 100 14.23 -2.69 -11.55
N THR A 101 13.06 -2.11 -11.79
CA THR A 101 12.43 -1.95 -13.10
C THR A 101 12.17 -0.48 -13.42
N ASP A 102 12.02 -0.17 -14.71
CA ASP A 102 11.73 1.17 -15.19
C ASP A 102 10.68 1.14 -16.31
N LEU A 103 9.83 2.17 -16.34
CA LEU A 103 8.74 2.27 -17.33
C LEU A 103 9.23 2.66 -18.74
N SER A 104 10.43 3.24 -18.85
CA SER A 104 10.96 3.68 -20.15
C SER A 104 11.59 2.56 -20.98
N GLY A 105 12.01 1.46 -20.34
CA GLY A 105 12.67 0.31 -20.96
C GLY A 105 14.08 0.57 -21.47
N ASN A 106 14.57 1.81 -21.38
CA ASN A 106 15.90 2.22 -21.83
C ASN A 106 16.61 3.18 -20.86
N ALA A 107 16.10 3.33 -19.63
CA ALA A 107 16.74 4.19 -18.64
C ALA A 107 18.10 3.63 -18.19
N ASN A 108 19.03 4.54 -17.91
CA ASN A 108 20.20 4.22 -17.11
C ASN A 108 19.80 4.28 -15.63
N ILE A 109 19.88 3.13 -14.95
CA ILE A 109 19.51 3.01 -13.54
C ILE A 109 20.75 3.09 -12.67
N LYS A 110 20.78 4.07 -11.77
CA LYS A 110 21.76 4.16 -10.69
C LYS A 110 21.13 3.63 -9.41
N VAL A 111 21.80 2.68 -8.77
CA VAL A 111 21.37 2.09 -7.49
C VAL A 111 22.42 2.40 -6.41
N ILE A 112 21.94 2.76 -5.23
CA ILE A 112 22.71 2.92 -4.00
C ILE A 112 22.20 1.86 -3.04
N GLN A 113 23.10 1.04 -2.49
CA GLN A 113 22.82 0.03 -1.48
C GLN A 113 23.53 0.41 -0.18
N ASN A 114 22.77 0.65 0.89
CA ASN A 114 23.30 1.07 2.20
C ASN A 114 24.27 2.26 2.11
N GLY A 115 23.95 3.26 1.29
CA GLY A 115 24.78 4.45 1.07
C GLY A 115 25.91 4.29 0.04
N GLU A 116 26.18 3.07 -0.47
CA GLU A 116 27.22 2.82 -1.46
C GLU A 116 26.64 2.63 -2.87
N GLY A 117 27.19 3.32 -3.86
CA GLY A 117 26.77 3.17 -5.26
C GLY A 117 27.20 1.82 -5.83
N ILE A 118 26.26 1.11 -6.46
CA ILE A 118 26.51 -0.20 -7.09
C ILE A 118 26.17 -0.19 -8.58
N HIS A 119 26.84 -1.07 -9.34
CA HIS A 119 26.49 -1.33 -10.73
C HIS A 119 25.34 -2.34 -10.78
N TYR A 120 24.15 -1.88 -11.19
CA TYR A 120 22.98 -2.74 -11.34
C TYR A 120 22.92 -3.34 -12.74
N SER A 121 23.05 -4.67 -12.82
CA SER A 121 22.95 -5.43 -14.08
C SER A 121 21.86 -6.50 -14.05
N GLY A 122 21.02 -6.50 -13.03
CA GLY A 122 19.96 -7.49 -12.80
C GLY A 122 19.65 -7.64 -11.30
N PRO A 123 18.66 -8.48 -10.94
CA PRO A 123 18.21 -8.63 -9.56
C PRO A 123 19.35 -8.95 -8.58
N ILE A 124 19.30 -8.31 -7.42
CA ILE A 124 20.32 -8.38 -6.35
C ILE A 124 19.83 -9.34 -5.28
N VAL A 125 20.68 -10.28 -4.86
CA VAL A 125 20.40 -11.14 -3.71
C VAL A 125 20.99 -10.49 -2.45
N ILE A 126 20.13 -10.21 -1.47
CA ILE A 126 20.53 -9.71 -0.15
C ILE A 126 20.36 -10.79 0.91
N ASN A 127 21.15 -10.72 1.99
CA ASN A 127 21.11 -11.66 3.13
C ASN A 127 21.18 -10.95 4.49
N LYS A 128 20.96 -9.63 4.50
CA LYS A 128 20.94 -8.75 5.67
C LYS A 128 20.01 -7.58 5.39
N THR A 129 19.48 -6.96 6.44
CA THR A 129 18.70 -5.72 6.32
C THR A 129 19.44 -4.74 5.41
N THR A 130 18.73 -4.27 4.39
CA THR A 130 19.32 -3.47 3.32
C THR A 130 18.36 -2.37 2.90
N GLU A 131 18.88 -1.15 2.85
CA GLU A 131 18.24 -0.01 2.23
C GLU A 131 18.77 0.16 0.80
N PHE A 132 17.87 0.40 -0.14
CA PHE A 132 18.19 0.76 -1.51
C PHE A 132 17.64 2.14 -1.84
N THR A 133 18.37 2.89 -2.66
CA THR A 133 17.86 4.08 -3.35
C THR A 133 18.18 3.98 -4.83
N ALA A 134 17.21 4.24 -5.70
CA ALA A 134 17.37 4.16 -7.14
C ALA A 134 16.92 5.45 -7.84
N THR A 135 17.63 5.81 -8.92
CA THR A 135 17.24 6.88 -9.84
C THR A 135 17.37 6.39 -11.27
N ALA A 136 16.44 6.79 -12.13
CA ALA A 136 16.49 6.54 -13.57
C ALA A 136 16.97 7.80 -14.31
N SER A 137 17.72 7.61 -15.39
CA SER A 137 18.13 8.68 -16.30
C SER A 137 17.80 8.33 -17.75
N VAL A 138 17.06 9.22 -18.43
CA VAL A 138 16.66 9.09 -19.84
C VAL A 138 16.96 10.41 -20.52
N ASN A 139 17.72 10.39 -21.63
CA ASN A 139 18.08 11.59 -22.41
C ASN A 139 18.68 12.75 -21.56
N GLY A 140 19.42 12.43 -20.50
CA GLY A 140 20.04 13.42 -19.61
C GLY A 140 19.13 13.97 -18.51
N LEU A 141 17.85 13.58 -18.47
CA LEU A 141 16.90 13.91 -17.41
C LEU A 141 16.88 12.81 -16.36
N VAL A 142 16.91 13.20 -15.10
CA VAL A 142 16.98 12.27 -13.96
C VAL A 142 15.63 12.28 -13.22
N SER A 143 15.17 11.10 -12.82
CA SER A 143 13.97 10.95 -12.00
C SER A 143 14.18 11.48 -10.57
N PHE A 144 13.09 11.64 -9.83
CA PHE A 144 13.19 11.64 -8.38
C PHE A 144 13.73 10.28 -7.87
N PRO A 145 14.38 10.24 -6.70
CA PRO A 145 14.82 9.00 -6.10
C PRO A 145 13.64 8.18 -5.57
N GLU A 146 13.71 6.87 -5.75
CA GLU A 146 12.89 5.89 -5.03
C GLU A 146 13.74 5.24 -3.95
N THR A 147 13.16 5.01 -2.76
CA THR A 147 13.86 4.35 -1.64
C THR A 147 13.04 3.17 -1.14
N ALA A 148 13.69 2.03 -0.93
CA ALA A 148 13.08 0.83 -0.35
C ALA A 148 13.97 0.25 0.75
N GLU A 149 13.35 -0.22 1.83
CA GLU A 149 14.02 -0.90 2.93
C GLU A 149 13.46 -2.32 3.06
N TYR A 150 14.37 -3.29 3.11
CA TYR A 150 14.07 -4.71 3.29
C TYR A 150 14.69 -5.22 4.57
N LEU A 151 13.89 -5.85 5.44
CA LEU A 151 14.30 -6.21 6.80
C LEU A 151 14.57 -7.72 6.92
N LEU A 152 15.73 -8.07 7.48
CA LEU A 152 16.04 -9.45 7.85
C LEU A 152 15.33 -9.80 9.17
N ILE A 153 14.48 -10.82 9.15
CA ILE A 153 13.85 -11.40 10.33
C ILE A 153 14.92 -12.15 11.13
N PRO A 154 15.04 -11.94 12.46
CA PRO A 154 15.97 -12.69 13.28
C PRO A 154 15.74 -14.21 13.16
N ALA A 155 16.84 -14.93 12.91
CA ALA A 155 16.77 -16.34 12.57
C ALA A 155 16.11 -17.20 13.66
N ASN A 156 15.43 -18.28 13.23
CA ASN A 156 14.84 -19.31 14.07
C ASN A 156 13.71 -18.84 15.01
N ARG A 157 13.17 -17.63 14.81
CA ARG A 157 11.97 -17.20 15.53
C ARG A 157 10.77 -18.03 15.10
N LYS A 158 9.93 -18.37 16.07
CA LYS A 158 8.61 -19.00 15.84
C LYS A 158 7.58 -18.34 16.72
N VAL A 159 6.34 -18.43 16.32
CA VAL A 159 5.20 -17.89 17.06
C VAL A 159 4.12 -18.95 17.14
N THR A 160 3.53 -19.08 18.32
CA THR A 160 2.35 -19.91 18.59
C THR A 160 1.24 -18.97 19.00
N ILE A 161 0.14 -18.99 18.25
CA ILE A 161 -1.02 -18.15 18.48
C ILE A 161 -2.07 -19.03 19.16
N ASN A 162 -2.18 -18.91 20.48
CA ASN A 162 -3.08 -19.73 21.28
C ASN A 162 -4.54 -19.31 21.11
N THR A 163 -4.77 -18.03 20.83
CA THR A 163 -6.09 -17.47 20.52
C THR A 163 -6.13 -17.01 19.07
N PRO A 164 -7.03 -17.53 18.22
CA PRO A 164 -7.02 -17.21 16.79
C PRO A 164 -7.32 -15.73 16.53
N TYR A 165 -6.53 -15.13 15.63
CA TYR A 165 -6.86 -13.83 15.03
C TYR A 165 -7.94 -13.99 13.96
N SER A 166 -8.54 -12.87 13.56
CA SER A 166 -9.56 -12.83 12.52
C SER A 166 -8.95 -12.97 11.12
N GLU A 167 -9.57 -13.81 10.29
CA GLU A 167 -9.24 -13.94 8.86
C GLU A 167 -9.41 -12.62 8.09
N GLN A 168 -10.19 -11.67 8.62
CA GLN A 168 -10.37 -10.35 8.02
C GLN A 168 -9.10 -9.48 8.12
N TYR A 169 -8.29 -9.69 9.16
CA TYR A 169 -7.14 -8.85 9.49
C TYR A 169 -5.96 -9.72 9.95
N THR A 170 -5.33 -10.43 9.00
CA THR A 170 -4.27 -11.41 9.30
C THR A 170 -2.87 -10.81 9.40
N ALA A 171 -2.65 -9.64 8.78
CA ALA A 171 -1.35 -8.98 8.66
C ALA A 171 -0.19 -9.84 8.12
N GLY A 172 -0.52 -10.78 7.22
CA GLY A 172 0.45 -11.75 6.70
C GLY A 172 0.45 -13.08 7.47
N GLY A 173 -0.52 -13.29 8.34
CA GLY A 173 -0.75 -14.55 9.05
C GLY A 173 0.05 -14.65 10.34
N ASP A 174 0.44 -15.86 10.72
CA ASP A 174 1.01 -16.13 12.05
C ASP A 174 2.28 -15.30 12.30
N VAL A 175 3.13 -15.17 11.29
CA VAL A 175 4.41 -14.46 11.40
C VAL A 175 4.27 -12.95 11.56
N ALA A 176 3.05 -12.38 11.44
CA ALA A 176 2.83 -10.94 11.53
C ALA A 176 3.47 -10.32 12.78
N LEU A 177 3.36 -11.00 13.91
CA LEU A 177 3.84 -10.53 15.22
C LEU A 177 5.35 -10.64 15.42
N ILE A 178 6.08 -11.22 14.48
CA ILE A 178 7.54 -11.45 14.57
C ILE A 178 8.27 -11.15 13.25
N ASN A 179 7.61 -10.45 12.31
CA ASN A 179 8.13 -10.22 10.96
C ASN A 179 8.90 -8.90 10.83
N THR A 180 9.09 -8.16 11.92
CA THR A 180 9.78 -6.85 12.02
C THR A 180 9.03 -5.66 11.40
N ILE A 181 7.81 -5.87 10.87
CA ILE A 181 7.01 -4.82 10.25
C ILE A 181 6.19 -4.12 11.34
N ARG A 182 6.32 -2.79 11.41
CA ARG A 182 5.51 -1.94 12.29
C ARG A 182 4.26 -1.44 11.57
N GLY A 183 3.17 -1.33 12.32
CA GLY A 183 1.90 -0.80 11.85
C GLY A 183 1.90 0.73 11.72
N GLY A 184 1.11 1.24 10.78
CA GLY A 184 0.84 2.68 10.62
C GLY A 184 -0.47 3.11 11.28
N LYS A 185 -0.76 4.42 11.27
CA LYS A 185 -2.02 4.96 11.86
C LYS A 185 -3.29 4.50 11.13
N GLU A 186 -3.14 4.06 9.89
CA GLU A 186 -4.22 3.55 9.05
C GLU A 186 -4.21 2.02 9.09
N PHE A 187 -5.20 1.42 9.75
CA PHE A 187 -5.26 -0.04 9.91
C PHE A 187 -5.40 -0.78 8.58
N ARG A 188 -6.03 -0.15 7.57
CA ARG A 188 -6.23 -0.73 6.24
C ARG A 188 -4.94 -0.90 5.44
N THR A 189 -3.81 -0.36 5.92
CA THR A 189 -2.49 -0.65 5.34
C THR A 189 -2.07 -2.10 5.50
N GLY A 190 -2.73 -2.86 6.39
CA GLY A 190 -2.59 -4.32 6.44
C GLY A 190 -1.52 -4.83 7.39
N ASN A 191 -0.84 -3.98 8.16
CA ASN A 191 0.23 -4.37 9.09
C ASN A 191 -0.26 -4.60 10.53
N TRP A 192 -1.55 -4.90 10.72
CA TRP A 192 -2.15 -5.10 12.04
C TRP A 192 -2.93 -6.41 12.09
N GLN A 193 -2.53 -7.32 12.97
CA GLN A 193 -3.21 -8.58 13.22
C GLN A 193 -4.38 -8.32 14.20
N GLY A 194 -5.60 -8.65 13.77
CA GLY A 194 -6.83 -8.28 14.46
C GLY A 194 -7.46 -9.41 15.26
N TYR A 195 -7.84 -9.14 16.51
CA TYR A 195 -8.53 -10.05 17.42
C TYR A 195 -9.91 -9.47 17.75
N TYR A 196 -10.98 -10.23 17.48
CA TYR A 196 -12.35 -9.76 17.68
C TYR A 196 -13.01 -10.43 18.88
N ASN A 197 -13.52 -9.63 19.83
CA ASN A 197 -14.20 -10.14 21.03
C ASN A 197 -13.39 -11.18 21.83
N THR A 198 -12.08 -11.10 21.80
CA THR A 198 -11.20 -12.04 22.48
C THR A 198 -9.92 -11.37 22.92
N ASP A 199 -9.27 -11.96 23.91
CA ASP A 199 -7.92 -11.57 24.31
C ASP A 199 -6.91 -12.03 23.26
N MET A 200 -5.78 -11.35 23.14
CA MET A 200 -4.62 -11.88 22.43
C MET A 200 -3.83 -12.79 23.37
N ASP A 201 -3.45 -13.98 22.93
CA ASP A 201 -2.61 -14.93 23.69
C ASP A 201 -1.60 -15.58 22.72
N VAL A 202 -0.34 -15.20 22.88
CA VAL A 202 0.73 -15.51 21.91
C VAL A 202 2.02 -15.88 22.63
N VAL A 203 2.66 -16.97 22.18
CA VAL A 203 4.00 -17.38 22.63
C VAL A 203 5.00 -17.25 21.48
N VAL A 204 6.04 -16.46 21.69
CA VAL A 204 7.18 -16.31 20.77
C VAL A 204 8.36 -17.16 21.27
N ASP A 205 8.88 -18.03 20.41
CA ASP A 205 10.17 -18.71 20.59
C ASP A 205 11.24 -17.90 19.85
N LEU A 206 12.24 -17.39 20.58
CA LEU A 206 13.38 -16.64 20.04
C LEU A 206 14.42 -17.55 19.36
N GLY A 207 14.24 -18.87 19.41
CA GLY A 207 15.12 -19.89 18.84
C GLY A 207 16.27 -20.28 19.78
N GLU A 208 16.76 -19.35 20.60
CA GLU A 208 17.82 -19.56 21.57
C GLU A 208 17.63 -18.72 22.84
N VAL A 209 18.38 -19.03 23.89
CA VAL A 209 18.35 -18.26 25.14
C VAL A 209 19.11 -16.95 24.95
N GLN A 210 18.42 -15.83 25.09
CA GLN A 210 18.94 -14.48 24.91
C GLN A 210 18.86 -13.69 26.22
N GLN A 211 19.76 -12.71 26.37
CA GLN A 211 19.66 -11.70 27.42
C GLN A 211 18.60 -10.69 27.01
N ILE A 212 17.59 -10.47 27.86
CA ILE A 212 16.47 -9.55 27.62
C ILE A 212 16.51 -8.41 28.64
N HIS A 213 16.46 -7.19 28.13
CA HIS A 213 16.41 -5.92 28.87
C HIS A 213 15.04 -5.26 28.80
N SER A 214 14.25 -5.53 27.76
CA SER A 214 12.84 -5.13 27.69
C SER A 214 12.09 -5.95 26.65
N ILE A 215 10.78 -6.08 26.83
CA ILE A 215 9.85 -6.70 25.88
C ILE A 215 8.79 -5.66 25.54
N GLY A 216 8.39 -5.58 24.28
CA GLY A 216 7.32 -4.69 23.87
C GLY A 216 6.43 -5.30 22.79
N VAL A 217 5.21 -4.79 22.71
CA VAL A 217 4.29 -5.05 21.60
C VAL A 217 3.52 -3.77 21.27
N GLY A 218 3.37 -3.48 19.97
CA GLY A 218 2.62 -2.32 19.49
C GLY A 218 1.16 -2.63 19.25
N PHE A 219 0.30 -1.67 19.59
CA PHE A 219 -1.14 -1.73 19.35
C PHE A 219 -1.65 -0.46 18.69
N LEU A 220 -2.80 -0.58 18.03
CA LEU A 220 -3.56 0.51 17.45
C LEU A 220 -4.86 0.75 18.21
N GLN A 221 -5.21 2.01 18.40
CA GLN A 221 -6.58 2.45 18.64
C GLN A 221 -7.06 3.30 17.46
N ASP A 222 -8.27 3.04 17.02
CA ASP A 222 -9.06 3.84 16.09
C ASP A 222 -10.51 3.60 16.48
N GLU A 223 -11.01 4.45 17.37
CA GLU A 223 -12.24 4.21 18.13
C GLU A 223 -13.44 4.09 17.21
N LYS A 224 -13.51 4.92 16.15
CA LYS A 224 -14.61 4.89 15.16
C LYS A 224 -14.68 3.56 14.41
N SER A 225 -13.56 2.88 14.30
CA SER A 225 -13.42 1.55 13.70
C SER A 225 -13.58 0.42 14.71
N TRP A 226 -13.96 0.76 15.95
CA TRP A 226 -14.18 -0.16 17.08
C TRP A 226 -12.88 -0.86 17.51
N ILE A 227 -11.73 -0.27 17.15
CA ILE A 227 -10.40 -0.74 17.51
C ILE A 227 -9.96 0.03 18.74
N PHE A 228 -9.71 -0.70 19.83
CA PHE A 228 -9.34 -0.10 21.10
C PHE A 228 -8.06 -0.70 21.64
N MET A 229 -7.33 0.09 22.42
CA MET A 229 -6.19 -0.44 23.16
C MET A 229 -6.64 -1.60 24.07
N PRO A 230 -5.79 -2.64 24.24
CA PRO A 230 -6.04 -3.66 25.24
C PRO A 230 -6.10 -3.00 26.62
N ALA A 231 -6.98 -3.48 27.51
CA ALA A 231 -7.12 -2.98 28.87
C ALA A 231 -5.81 -3.11 29.67
N SER A 232 -5.08 -4.19 29.42
CA SER A 232 -3.74 -4.42 29.96
C SER A 232 -2.98 -5.42 29.09
N VAL A 233 -1.65 -5.37 29.16
CA VAL A 233 -0.77 -6.35 28.51
C VAL A 233 0.13 -6.98 29.56
N HIS A 234 0.22 -8.30 29.54
CA HIS A 234 0.98 -9.11 30.46
C HIS A 234 2.07 -9.87 29.71
N PHE A 235 3.26 -9.86 30.28
CA PHE A 235 4.46 -10.46 29.72
C PHE A 235 5.03 -11.47 30.70
N GLN A 236 5.24 -12.68 30.20
CA GLN A 236 5.95 -13.73 30.92
C GLN A 236 7.08 -14.26 30.04
N VAL A 237 8.13 -14.80 30.67
CA VAL A 237 9.30 -15.33 29.97
C VAL A 237 9.62 -16.75 30.43
N SER A 238 10.25 -17.53 29.57
CA SER A 238 10.71 -18.88 29.92
C SER A 238 12.02 -19.22 29.19
N VAL A 239 12.83 -20.08 29.81
CA VAL A 239 14.01 -20.69 29.18
C VAL A 239 13.64 -22.01 28.49
N ASP A 240 12.66 -22.75 29.03
CA ASP A 240 12.31 -24.12 28.61
C ASP A 240 10.98 -24.22 27.83
N GLY A 241 10.17 -23.15 27.83
CA GLY A 241 8.89 -23.10 27.12
C GLY A 241 7.73 -23.74 27.87
N THR A 242 7.95 -24.16 29.12
CA THR A 242 6.96 -24.83 29.98
C THR A 242 6.75 -24.11 31.30
N THR A 243 7.82 -23.62 31.92
CA THR A 243 7.77 -22.86 33.17
C THR A 243 7.95 -21.38 32.86
N PHE A 244 6.87 -20.61 32.96
CA PHE A 244 6.87 -19.17 32.70
C PHE A 244 6.97 -18.38 34.01
N GLN A 245 7.79 -17.33 34.00
CA GLN A 245 7.96 -16.39 35.09
C GLN A 245 7.53 -14.98 34.66
N GLU A 246 7.03 -14.20 35.60
CA GLU A 246 6.56 -12.85 35.34
C GLU A 246 7.68 -11.93 34.86
N ALA A 247 7.43 -11.18 33.79
CA ALA A 247 8.30 -10.13 33.29
C ALA A 247 7.66 -8.74 33.38
N GLY A 248 6.33 -8.62 33.38
CA GLY A 248 5.66 -7.37 33.68
C GLY A 248 4.20 -7.33 33.24
N SER A 249 3.44 -6.43 33.84
CA SER A 249 2.05 -6.13 33.45
C SER A 249 1.85 -4.62 33.35
N ILE A 250 1.37 -4.18 32.18
CA ILE A 250 1.20 -2.77 31.82
C ILE A 250 -0.29 -2.50 31.67
N GLN A 251 -0.79 -1.51 32.39
CA GLN A 251 -2.17 -1.04 32.26
C GLN A 251 -2.28 -0.03 31.12
N ASN A 252 -3.42 -0.03 30.43
CA ASN A 252 -3.68 0.90 29.34
C ASN A 252 -3.59 2.37 29.81
N PRO A 253 -2.67 3.19 29.27
CA PRO A 253 -2.59 4.60 29.60
C PRO A 253 -3.48 5.49 28.72
N ILE A 254 -4.05 4.96 27.64
CA ILE A 254 -4.77 5.71 26.62
C ILE A 254 -6.27 5.66 26.88
N SER A 255 -6.91 6.83 26.89
CA SER A 255 -8.35 6.89 27.06
C SER A 255 -9.05 6.31 25.82
N PRO A 256 -10.09 5.48 25.97
CA PRO A 256 -10.82 4.93 24.83
C PRO A 256 -11.59 6.02 24.05
N LYS A 257 -11.70 7.24 24.60
CA LYS A 257 -12.30 8.41 23.92
C LYS A 257 -11.32 9.20 23.05
N GLU A 258 -10.02 8.91 23.12
CA GLU A 258 -9.06 9.55 22.24
C GLU A 258 -9.27 9.09 20.80
N SER A 259 -9.30 10.06 19.88
CA SER A 259 -9.81 9.86 18.52
C SER A 259 -8.72 9.74 17.48
N GLY A 260 -8.93 8.83 16.52
CA GLY A 260 -8.06 8.59 15.37
C GLY A 260 -7.02 7.50 15.61
N GLY A 261 -6.22 7.23 14.57
CA GLY A 261 -5.17 6.20 14.59
C GLY A 261 -4.04 6.51 15.57
N ILE A 262 -4.15 5.98 16.79
CA ILE A 262 -3.18 6.12 17.87
C ILE A 262 -2.41 4.81 18.00
N ILE A 263 -1.10 4.89 17.81
CA ILE A 263 -0.20 3.76 18.00
C ILE A 263 0.43 3.87 19.39
N HIS A 264 0.45 2.78 20.12
CA HIS A 264 1.10 2.74 21.43
C HIS A 264 1.81 1.40 21.66
N ASP A 265 3.07 1.49 22.13
CA ASP A 265 3.85 0.33 22.54
C ASP A 265 3.63 0.07 24.03
N PHE A 266 3.13 -1.11 24.36
CA PHE A 266 3.14 -1.60 25.74
C PHE A 266 4.49 -2.25 25.97
N VAL A 267 5.30 -1.66 26.86
CA VAL A 267 6.69 -2.07 27.09
C VAL A 267 6.90 -2.38 28.57
N THR A 268 7.59 -3.48 28.86
CA THR A 268 8.00 -3.80 30.22
C THR A 268 8.91 -2.71 30.80
N GLY A 269 8.97 -2.61 32.13
CA GLY A 269 10.10 -1.94 32.78
C GLY A 269 11.44 -2.61 32.45
N PRO A 270 12.57 -2.02 32.89
CA PRO A 270 13.88 -2.62 32.67
C PRO A 270 13.95 -4.03 33.25
N LEU A 271 14.41 -4.97 32.43
CA LEU A 271 14.63 -6.36 32.78
C LEU A 271 16.13 -6.67 32.81
N ASN A 272 16.47 -7.76 33.49
CA ASN A 272 17.78 -8.38 33.42
C ASN A 272 17.61 -9.90 33.53
N VAL A 273 16.96 -10.47 32.52
CA VAL A 273 16.58 -11.89 32.51
C VAL A 273 17.11 -12.59 31.27
N LYS A 274 17.46 -13.86 31.41
CA LYS A 274 17.72 -14.73 30.27
C LYS A 274 16.48 -15.54 29.94
N ALA A 275 16.05 -15.52 28.68
CA ALA A 275 14.90 -16.28 28.23
C ALA A 275 15.01 -16.64 26.76
N ARG A 276 14.28 -17.68 26.36
CA ARG A 276 14.08 -18.10 24.98
C ARG A 276 12.64 -17.88 24.53
N PHE A 277 11.68 -18.03 25.43
CA PHE A 277 10.26 -17.89 25.13
C PHE A 277 9.69 -16.64 25.79
N ILE A 278 8.77 -15.99 25.10
CA ILE A 278 8.02 -14.83 25.56
C ILE A 278 6.55 -15.17 25.39
N HIS A 279 5.78 -15.11 26.47
CA HIS A 279 4.33 -15.25 26.43
C HIS A 279 3.70 -13.88 26.67
N VAL A 280 2.88 -13.44 25.73
CA VAL A 280 2.20 -12.15 25.74
C VAL A 280 0.70 -12.39 25.77
N THR A 281 0.03 -11.83 26.78
CA THR A 281 -1.44 -11.79 26.85
C THR A 281 -1.91 -10.35 26.85
N ALA A 282 -2.76 -9.97 25.89
CA ALA A 282 -3.38 -8.64 25.84
C ALA A 282 -4.88 -8.77 26.11
N LYS A 283 -5.33 -8.16 27.20
CA LYS A 283 -6.72 -8.25 27.66
C LYS A 283 -7.61 -7.33 26.82
N SER A 284 -8.64 -7.88 26.20
CA SER A 284 -9.64 -7.08 25.49
C SER A 284 -10.41 -6.20 26.46
N GLN A 285 -10.74 -4.98 26.04
CA GLN A 285 -11.72 -4.16 26.75
C GLN A 285 -13.15 -4.72 26.63
N GLY A 286 -13.37 -5.72 25.76
CA GLY A 286 -14.65 -6.37 25.54
C GLY A 286 -15.54 -5.56 24.61
N LEU A 287 -16.71 -5.14 25.11
CA LEU A 287 -17.70 -4.41 24.32
C LEU A 287 -17.33 -2.94 24.17
N CYS A 288 -17.75 -2.34 23.07
CA CYS A 288 -17.74 -0.91 22.86
C CYS A 288 -18.46 -0.21 24.03
N PRO A 289 -17.84 0.80 24.67
CA PRO A 289 -18.43 1.52 25.79
C PRO A 289 -19.75 2.23 25.44
N ASP A 290 -20.57 2.53 26.44
CA ASP A 290 -21.91 3.15 26.26
C ASP A 290 -21.90 4.49 25.50
N TRP A 291 -20.79 5.25 25.58
CA TRP A 291 -20.66 6.53 24.88
C TRP A 291 -20.32 6.35 23.38
N HIS A 292 -19.90 5.15 22.98
CA HIS A 292 -19.39 4.86 21.65
C HIS A 292 -20.54 4.56 20.68
N VAL A 293 -20.40 4.91 19.40
CA VAL A 293 -21.44 4.67 18.37
C VAL A 293 -21.74 3.18 18.17
N GLY A 294 -20.78 2.31 18.49
CA GLY A 294 -20.92 0.86 18.48
C GLY A 294 -21.33 0.25 19.81
N ALA A 295 -21.80 1.04 20.80
CA ALA A 295 -22.09 0.61 22.16
C ALA A 295 -22.78 -0.78 22.24
N GLY A 296 -22.25 -1.65 23.12
CA GLY A 296 -22.75 -3.00 23.33
C GLY A 296 -22.30 -4.04 22.29
N ASN A 297 -21.66 -3.63 21.20
CA ASN A 297 -21.03 -4.58 20.26
C ASN A 297 -19.57 -4.85 20.63
N PRO A 298 -19.00 -6.03 20.29
CA PRO A 298 -17.61 -6.32 20.58
C PRO A 298 -16.62 -5.38 19.88
N GLY A 299 -15.53 -5.05 20.58
CA GLY A 299 -14.40 -4.32 20.03
C GLY A 299 -13.28 -5.23 19.50
N TRP A 300 -12.34 -4.60 18.81
CA TRP A 300 -11.14 -5.20 18.27
C TRP A 300 -9.89 -4.87 19.09
N ILE A 301 -8.94 -5.79 19.14
CA ILE A 301 -7.52 -5.52 19.43
C ILE A 301 -6.75 -5.65 18.12
N PHE A 302 -5.91 -4.67 17.80
CA PHE A 302 -5.01 -4.70 16.65
C PHE A 302 -3.57 -4.63 17.15
N ALA A 303 -2.75 -5.64 16.83
CA ALA A 303 -1.34 -5.73 17.22
C ALA A 303 -0.42 -5.85 16.00
N ASP A 304 0.78 -5.26 16.04
CA ASP A 304 1.75 -5.32 14.93
C ASP A 304 2.91 -6.29 15.19
N GLU A 305 3.81 -6.00 16.14
CA GLU A 305 5.08 -6.71 16.33
C GLU A 305 5.40 -6.87 17.82
N ILE A 306 5.80 -8.08 18.22
CA ILE A 306 6.40 -8.39 19.51
C ILE A 306 7.93 -8.33 19.36
N TRP A 307 8.58 -7.46 20.14
CA TRP A 307 10.01 -7.22 20.05
C TRP A 307 10.71 -7.27 21.41
N THR A 308 12.03 -7.50 21.38
CA THR A 308 12.91 -7.48 22.54
C THR A 308 14.11 -6.57 22.32
N LYS A 309 14.69 -6.08 23.41
CA LYS A 309 16.01 -5.42 23.47
C LYS A 309 16.85 -6.07 24.56
#